data_AF-A0A1S8BCL3-F1
#
_entry.id   AF-A0A1S8BCL3-F1
#
_cell.length_a   1.000
_cell.length_b   1.000
_cell.length_c   1.000
_cell.angle_alpha   90.00
_cell.angle_beta   90.00
_cell.angle_gamma   90.00
#
_symmetry.space_group_name_H-M   'P 1'
#
loop_
_entity.id
_entity.type
_entity.pdbx_description
1 polymer ?
#
loop_
_entity_poly.entity_id
_entity_poly.type
_entity_poly.pdbx_seq_one_letter_code
_entity_poly.pdbx_strand_id
1 'polypeptide(L)'
;MTANPTALPRGTGIVTRRPLILQLINRASTSKTPNGTSETVEGTTDSQSNVDEWGEFLHIPGQKFHDFNKIREEIVRETEAKTGRNAGISPAPINLRIYSPNVLTLTLVDLPGLTKVPIGDQPRDIERQIREMVLKQISKPNAIILAVTAANTDLANSDGLKLAREVDPEGQRTIGVLTKVDLMDEGTDVVDILAGRIIPLRLGYVPVVNRGQRDIENKKPISYALEHERQYFENHKAYRNKSAYCGTPYLARKLNLILMMHIKQTLPDIKARIASSLQKYSVELAQLGDSILGNSSNIVLNMITEFSNEYRSVLEGNNQELSSIELSGGARISFVYHELYSNGVKAVDPFDQVKDIDIRTVLYNSSGSAPALFVGTTAFELIVKQQIKRLEDPSLKCVSLVYDELIRILGQLLSKPMFRRYPALKEKFHAVAVHFFKKAMEPTNKLVKDLVAMEACYINTGHPDFINGSRVRKDGALLG
;
A
#
# COMPACT_ATOMS: atom_id res chain seq x y z
N MET A 1 17.25 22.77 34.63
CA MET A 1 17.67 21.62 33.81
C MET A 1 19.17 21.51 33.91
N THR A 2 19.67 20.47 34.56
CA THR A 2 21.10 20.26 34.86
C THR A 2 21.71 19.08 34.12
N ALA A 3 20.94 18.37 33.27
CA ALA A 3 21.51 17.33 32.43
C ALA A 3 22.57 17.94 31.53
N ASN A 4 23.79 17.42 31.61
CA ASN A 4 25.01 17.97 31.02
C ASN A 4 24.88 18.02 29.47
N PRO A 5 24.64 19.17 28.79
CA PRO A 5 24.54 19.27 27.33
C PRO A 5 25.87 19.07 26.58
N THR A 6 26.86 18.43 27.20
CA THR A 6 28.17 18.16 26.62
C THR A 6 28.20 16.88 25.78
N ALA A 7 27.11 16.14 25.63
CA ALA A 7 27.06 14.91 24.83
C ALA A 7 27.33 15.12 23.32
N LEU A 8 27.06 16.32 22.80
CA LEU A 8 27.24 16.62 21.37
C LEU A 8 28.69 17.05 21.07
N PRO A 9 29.28 16.61 19.94
CA PRO A 9 30.53 17.17 19.45
C PRO A 9 30.40 18.69 19.25
N ARG A 10 31.46 19.46 19.55
CA ARG A 10 31.51 20.92 19.34
C ARG A 10 32.86 21.30 18.75
N GLY A 11 32.88 22.23 17.81
CA GLY A 11 34.08 22.69 17.12
C GLY A 11 33.76 23.78 16.10
N THR A 12 34.79 24.30 15.44
CA THR A 12 34.67 25.22 14.29
C THR A 12 34.48 24.40 13.00
N GLY A 13 33.56 24.81 12.11
CA GLY A 13 33.22 24.09 10.87
C GLY A 13 31.96 23.21 10.96
N ILE A 14 31.79 22.23 10.05
CA ILE A 14 30.67 21.29 10.08
C ILE A 14 30.93 20.24 11.16
N VAL A 15 30.33 20.44 12.32
CA VAL A 15 30.49 19.53 13.46
C VAL A 15 29.56 18.31 13.35
N THR A 16 28.28 18.54 13.03
CA THR A 16 27.30 17.48 12.81
C THR A 16 27.31 17.06 11.34
N ARG A 17 27.86 15.88 11.03
CA ARG A 17 27.96 15.35 9.65
C ARG A 17 26.91 14.30 9.30
N ARG A 18 26.18 13.82 10.32
CA ARG A 18 25.04 12.89 10.21
C ARG A 18 23.90 13.43 11.06
N PRO A 19 22.64 13.30 10.65
CA PRO A 19 21.51 13.61 11.52
C PRO A 19 21.61 12.82 12.84
N LEU A 20 21.53 13.50 13.98
CA LEU A 20 21.52 12.84 15.28
C LEU A 20 20.12 12.93 15.87
N ILE A 21 19.47 11.78 16.02
CA ILE A 21 18.19 11.64 16.68
C ILE A 21 18.47 11.41 18.16
N LEU A 22 18.33 12.47 18.94
CA LEU A 22 18.53 12.47 20.38
C LEU A 22 17.19 12.33 21.09
N GLN A 23 16.99 11.20 21.76
CA GLN A 23 15.81 10.92 22.57
C GLN A 23 16.16 11.10 24.04
N LEU A 24 15.72 12.21 24.63
CA LEU A 24 15.75 12.40 26.07
C LEU A 24 14.57 11.64 26.68
N ILE A 25 14.82 10.85 27.71
CA ILE A 25 13.82 10.05 28.42
C ILE A 25 13.90 10.42 29.89
N ASN A 26 12.85 11.07 30.40
CA ASN A 26 12.72 11.28 31.83
C ASN A 26 12.46 9.93 32.51
N ARG A 27 13.31 9.58 33.47
CA ARG A 27 13.07 8.45 34.37
C ARG A 27 13.26 8.93 35.80
N ALA A 28 12.28 8.66 36.66
CA ALA A 28 12.41 8.95 38.09
C ALA A 28 13.66 8.26 38.64
N SER A 29 14.43 8.99 39.47
CA SER A 29 15.60 8.44 40.15
C SER A 29 15.17 7.23 40.98
N THR A 30 15.94 6.16 40.88
CA THR A 30 15.71 4.92 41.62
C THR A 30 16.22 5.01 43.06
N SER A 31 17.05 6.01 43.39
CA SER A 31 17.58 6.20 44.74
C SER A 31 16.75 7.20 45.55
N LYS A 32 16.19 6.73 46.69
CA LYS A 32 15.65 7.59 47.77
C LYS A 32 16.79 8.16 48.62
N THR A 33 17.78 8.81 48.03
CA THR A 33 18.81 9.51 48.80
C THR A 33 18.45 11.00 48.95
N PRO A 34 18.52 11.57 50.16
CA PRO A 34 18.28 13.01 50.35
C PRO A 34 19.36 13.83 49.63
N ASN A 35 18.99 15.02 49.15
CA ASN A 35 19.89 15.99 48.53
C ASN A 35 21.27 16.06 49.21
N GLY A 36 22.34 15.72 48.48
CA GLY A 36 23.70 16.13 48.87
C GLY A 36 24.86 15.17 48.60
N THR A 37 24.63 13.88 48.33
CA THR A 37 25.72 12.93 48.06
C THR A 37 25.55 12.29 46.68
N SER A 38 26.22 12.85 45.67
CA SER A 38 26.38 12.20 44.38
C SER A 38 27.33 11.02 44.54
N GLU A 39 26.83 9.78 44.43
CA GLU A 39 27.70 8.62 44.27
C GLU A 39 28.46 8.78 42.96
N THR A 40 29.77 9.02 43.06
CA THR A 40 30.67 9.10 41.91
C THR A 40 30.84 7.71 41.31
N VAL A 41 30.55 7.56 40.02
CA VAL A 41 30.79 6.32 39.29
C VAL A 41 32.31 6.07 39.24
N GLU A 42 32.79 4.93 39.75
CA GLU A 42 34.21 4.59 39.70
C GLU A 42 34.72 4.47 38.24
N GLY A 43 35.83 5.13 37.91
CA GLY A 43 36.49 5.03 36.60
C GLY A 43 36.00 6.02 35.51
N THR A 44 35.30 7.10 35.87
CA THR A 44 34.86 8.13 34.91
C THR A 44 35.84 9.31 34.84
N THR A 45 35.91 9.93 33.65
CA THR A 45 36.70 11.16 33.43
C THR A 45 35.87 12.43 33.61
N ASP A 46 34.56 12.26 33.80
CA ASP A 46 33.59 13.34 34.01
C ASP A 46 33.28 13.46 35.51
N SER A 47 33.70 14.57 36.11
CA SER A 47 33.47 14.87 37.53
C SER A 47 31.99 15.07 37.89
N GLN A 48 31.09 15.00 36.91
CA GLN A 48 29.63 15.11 37.06
C GLN A 48 28.87 13.83 36.68
N SER A 49 29.55 12.70 36.45
CA SER A 49 28.89 11.44 36.10
C SER A 49 27.96 10.96 37.23
N ASN A 50 26.72 10.62 36.90
CA ASN A 50 25.70 10.16 37.83
C ASN A 50 25.26 8.74 37.45
N VAL A 51 25.12 7.83 38.43
CA VAL A 51 24.64 6.45 38.24
C VAL A 51 23.23 6.43 37.62
N ASP A 52 22.40 7.41 37.96
CA ASP A 52 21.02 7.54 37.45
C ASP A 52 20.94 8.13 36.03
N GLU A 53 22.06 8.57 35.44
CA GLU A 53 22.12 9.14 34.09
C GLU A 53 22.99 8.27 33.17
N TRP A 54 22.44 7.87 32.02
CA TRP A 54 23.22 7.14 31.01
C TRP A 54 22.67 7.33 29.60
N GLY A 55 23.54 7.11 28.61
CA GLY A 55 23.19 7.04 27.20
C GLY A 55 23.17 5.60 26.68
N GLU A 56 22.31 5.32 25.70
CA GLU A 56 22.29 4.07 24.94
C GLU A 56 22.20 4.38 23.44
N PHE A 57 23.02 3.71 22.64
CA PHE A 57 22.99 3.82 21.19
C PHE A 57 22.19 2.68 20.57
N LEU A 58 21.46 2.97 19.50
CA LEU A 58 20.71 1.92 18.79
C LEU A 58 21.63 0.89 18.11
N HIS A 59 22.82 1.30 17.65
CA HIS A 59 23.77 0.42 16.99
C HIS A 59 24.60 -0.43 17.98
N ILE A 60 24.51 -0.16 19.29
CA ILE A 60 25.14 -0.97 20.34
C ILE A 60 24.09 -1.30 21.41
N PRO A 61 23.16 -2.22 21.12
CA PRO A 61 22.06 -2.53 22.03
C PRO A 61 22.59 -3.12 23.35
N GLY A 62 22.10 -2.59 24.48
CA GLY A 62 22.39 -3.09 25.83
C GLY A 62 23.61 -2.46 26.51
N GLN A 63 24.44 -1.67 25.80
CA GLN A 63 25.56 -0.96 26.43
C GLN A 63 25.12 0.40 26.98
N LYS A 64 25.35 0.61 28.29
CA LYS A 64 25.06 1.87 28.98
C LYS A 64 26.31 2.72 29.11
N PHE A 65 26.21 3.97 28.66
CA PHE A 65 27.29 4.95 28.74
C PHE A 65 26.97 5.97 29.84
N HIS A 66 27.63 5.85 30.99
CA HIS A 66 27.50 6.81 32.11
C HIS A 66 28.43 8.04 31.97
N ASP A 67 29.51 7.90 31.18
CA ASP A 67 30.43 9.00 30.89
C ASP A 67 30.02 9.68 29.55
N PHE A 68 29.60 10.95 29.62
CA PHE A 68 29.18 11.71 28.45
C PHE A 68 30.34 12.02 27.48
N ASN A 69 31.60 11.98 27.93
CA ASN A 69 32.74 12.08 27.02
C ASN A 69 32.82 10.84 26.12
N LYS A 70 32.57 9.64 26.67
CA LYS A 70 32.51 8.40 25.87
C LYS A 70 31.36 8.42 24.87
N ILE A 71 30.21 9.01 25.24
CA ILE A 71 29.10 9.22 24.29
C ILE A 71 29.54 10.10 23.11
N ARG A 72 30.28 11.18 23.38
CA ARG A 72 30.79 12.07 22.34
C ARG A 72 31.81 11.37 21.44
N GLU A 73 32.78 10.67 22.03
CA GLU A 73 33.78 9.88 21.31
C GLU A 73 33.09 8.85 20.41
N GLU A 74 32.06 8.18 20.91
CA GLU A 74 31.26 7.22 20.17
C GLU A 74 30.51 7.86 18.99
N ILE A 75 29.90 9.04 19.18
CA ILE A 75 29.28 9.80 18.07
C ILE A 75 30.30 10.11 16.99
N VAL A 76 31.51 10.55 17.37
CA VAL A 76 32.59 10.86 16.42
C VAL A 76 33.04 9.59 15.70
N ARG A 77 33.29 8.51 16.44
CA ARG A 77 33.71 7.21 15.89
C ARG A 77 32.71 6.66 14.89
N GLU A 78 31.43 6.63 15.25
CA GLU A 78 30.34 6.14 14.40
C GLU A 78 30.09 7.06 13.19
N THR A 79 30.33 8.36 13.34
CA THR A 79 30.29 9.30 12.22
C THR A 79 31.42 9.03 11.24
N GLU A 80 32.66 8.88 11.72
CA GLU A 80 33.84 8.59 10.90
C GLU A 80 33.77 7.23 10.23
N ALA A 81 33.23 6.21 10.90
CA ALA A 81 33.05 4.88 10.34
C ALA A 81 32.17 4.89 9.08
N LYS A 82 31.19 5.79 9.00
CA LYS A 82 30.27 5.88 7.86
C LYS A 82 30.64 6.93 6.82
N THR A 83 31.22 8.04 7.25
CA THR A 83 31.51 9.20 6.38
C THR A 83 32.99 9.35 6.02
N GLY A 84 33.86 8.55 6.62
CA GLY A 84 35.30 8.72 6.55
C GLY A 84 35.80 9.92 7.36
N ARG A 85 37.12 10.12 7.36
CA ARG A 85 37.77 11.27 8.04
C ARG A 85 37.71 12.57 7.22
N ASN A 86 37.41 12.49 5.92
CA ASN A 86 37.52 13.62 4.99
C ASN A 86 36.23 14.45 4.87
N ALA A 87 35.62 14.83 5.99
CA ALA A 87 34.50 15.79 6.06
C ALA A 87 33.22 15.46 5.25
N GLY A 88 33.05 14.22 4.79
CA GLY A 88 31.83 13.75 4.13
C GLY A 88 30.61 13.77 5.06
N ILE A 89 29.41 13.78 4.48
CA ILE A 89 28.13 13.71 5.19
C ILE A 89 27.39 12.42 4.87
N SER A 90 26.43 12.03 5.71
CA SER A 90 25.54 10.92 5.40
C SER A 90 24.12 11.15 5.92
N PRO A 91 23.08 10.83 5.12
CA PRO A 91 21.69 10.97 5.54
C PRO A 91 21.25 9.90 6.56
N ALA A 92 22.09 8.88 6.82
CA ALA A 92 21.78 7.83 7.78
C ALA A 92 21.92 8.36 9.22
N PRO A 93 20.83 8.41 10.00
CA PRO A 93 20.88 9.02 11.32
C PRO A 93 21.65 8.17 12.34
N ILE A 94 22.16 8.82 13.39
CA ILE A 94 22.61 8.16 14.62
C ILE A 94 21.47 8.30 15.64
N ASN A 95 21.09 7.20 16.30
CA ASN A 95 20.03 7.21 17.32
C ASN A 95 20.67 7.05 18.69
N LEU A 96 20.48 8.06 19.54
CA LEU A 96 20.98 8.11 20.90
C LEU A 96 19.82 8.35 21.87
N ARG A 97 19.66 7.47 22.85
CA ARG A 97 18.74 7.66 23.97
C ARG A 97 19.53 8.11 25.19
N ILE A 98 19.10 9.18 25.85
CA ILE A 98 19.67 9.63 27.13
C ILE A 98 18.58 9.52 28.19
N TYR A 99 18.86 8.74 29.23
CA TYR A 99 18.02 8.57 30.39
C TYR A 99 18.51 9.48 31.50
N SER A 100 17.64 10.33 32.06
CA SER A 100 17.98 11.18 33.20
C SER A 100 16.71 11.60 33.95
N PRO A 101 16.76 11.78 35.29
CA PRO A 101 15.65 12.35 36.06
C PRO A 101 15.48 13.86 35.83
N ASN A 102 16.52 14.54 35.33
CA ASN A 102 16.62 15.99 35.21
C ASN A 102 16.26 16.53 33.82
N VAL A 103 15.94 15.64 32.87
CA VAL A 103 15.51 15.99 31.50
C VAL A 103 14.02 15.82 31.35
N LEU A 104 13.42 16.49 30.37
CA LEU A 104 12.07 16.18 29.92
C LEU A 104 12.15 15.12 28.82
N THR A 105 11.10 14.30 28.71
CA THR A 105 11.00 13.35 27.60
C THR A 105 10.76 14.11 26.30
N LEU A 106 11.79 14.22 25.46
CA LEU A 106 11.79 15.01 24.23
C LEU A 106 12.65 14.31 23.19
N THR A 107 12.20 14.30 21.93
CA THR A 107 13.04 13.89 20.81
C THR A 107 13.52 15.14 20.07
N LEU A 108 14.84 15.29 19.96
CA LEU A 108 15.49 16.32 19.16
C LEU A 108 16.16 15.66 17.96
N VAL A 109 16.14 16.35 16.83
CA VAL A 109 16.89 15.94 15.64
C VAL A 109 17.89 17.04 15.35
N ASP A 110 19.16 16.78 15.64
CA ASP A 110 20.26 17.66 15.27
C ASP A 110 20.66 17.38 13.82
N LEU A 111 20.80 18.45 13.04
CA LEU A 111 21.00 18.37 11.59
C LEU A 111 22.32 19.05 11.21
N PRO A 112 22.97 18.61 10.12
CA PRO A 112 24.15 19.30 9.61
C PRO A 112 23.88 20.79 9.36
N GLY A 113 24.83 21.63 9.76
CA GLY A 113 24.76 23.07 9.53
C GLY A 113 24.78 23.40 8.04
N LEU A 114 23.99 24.39 7.64
CA LEU A 114 23.94 24.85 6.25
C LEU A 114 25.29 25.47 5.88
N THR A 115 25.93 24.95 4.85
CA THR A 115 27.20 25.46 4.31
C THR A 115 27.02 25.86 2.86
N LYS A 116 27.56 27.03 2.50
CA LYS A 116 27.45 27.62 1.14
C LYS A 116 28.62 27.25 0.24
N VAL A 117 29.76 26.86 0.83
CA VAL A 117 30.99 26.56 0.10
C VAL A 117 31.53 25.21 0.60
N PRO A 118 31.81 24.25 -0.30
CA PRO A 118 32.43 22.99 0.07
C PRO A 118 33.83 23.23 0.64
N ILE A 119 34.17 22.55 1.72
CA ILE A 119 35.48 22.62 2.38
C ILE A 119 36.17 21.26 2.28
N GLY A 120 37.46 21.24 1.89
CA GLY A 120 38.24 20.01 1.75
C GLY A 120 37.76 19.14 0.59
N ASP A 121 37.63 17.84 0.80
CA ASP A 121 37.19 16.85 -0.22
C ASP A 121 35.65 16.73 -0.33
N GLN A 122 34.90 17.69 0.19
CA GLN A 122 33.44 17.67 0.08
C GLN A 122 32.99 17.78 -1.38
N PRO A 123 31.93 17.04 -1.78
CA PRO A 123 31.43 17.12 -3.14
C PRO A 123 30.86 18.52 -3.42
N ARG A 124 30.93 18.94 -4.70
CA ARG A 124 30.43 20.27 -5.12
C ARG A 124 28.95 20.49 -4.83
N ASP A 125 28.17 19.42 -4.65
CA ASP A 125 26.75 19.46 -4.35
C ASP A 125 26.42 19.28 -2.86
N ILE A 126 27.40 19.43 -1.96
CA ILE A 126 27.23 19.30 -0.50
C ILE A 126 26.09 20.16 0.06
N GLU A 127 25.96 21.41 -0.42
CA GLU A 127 24.90 22.33 -0.01
C GLU A 127 23.52 21.74 -0.32
N ARG A 128 23.35 21.20 -1.53
CA ARG A 128 22.10 20.57 -1.96
C ARG A 128 21.79 19.35 -1.11
N GLN A 129 22.77 18.48 -0.85
CA GLN A 129 22.58 17.29 -0.03
C GLN A 129 22.19 17.66 1.41
N ILE A 130 22.83 18.65 2.03
CA ILE A 130 22.47 19.14 3.37
C ILE A 130 21.05 19.70 3.36
N ARG A 131 20.72 20.53 2.36
CA ARG A 131 19.38 21.10 2.20
C ARG A 131 18.31 20.01 2.08
N GLU A 132 18.54 18.98 1.27
CA GLU A 132 17.62 17.85 1.11
C GLU A 132 17.45 17.06 2.42
N MET A 133 18.54 16.82 3.16
CA MET A 133 18.48 16.18 4.49
C MET A 133 17.65 17.00 5.48
N VAL A 134 17.82 18.33 5.48
CA VAL A 134 17.05 19.23 6.35
C VAL A 134 15.58 19.22 5.95
N LEU A 135 15.28 19.46 4.67
CA LEU A 135 13.90 19.46 4.14
C LEU A 135 13.17 18.16 4.46
N LYS A 136 13.83 17.01 4.29
CA LYS A 136 13.24 15.70 4.64
C LYS A 136 12.74 15.63 6.09
N GLN A 137 13.38 16.31 7.04
CA GLN A 137 12.92 16.35 8.42
C GLN A 137 11.89 17.45 8.66
N ILE A 138 12.13 18.67 8.17
CA ILE A 138 11.28 19.83 8.46
C ILE A 138 9.99 19.85 7.63
N SER A 139 9.91 19.16 6.49
CA SER A 139 8.68 19.01 5.69
C SER A 139 7.61 18.15 6.36
N LYS A 140 7.95 17.40 7.42
CA LYS A 140 6.96 16.65 8.19
C LYS A 140 6.07 17.65 8.95
N PRO A 141 4.73 17.63 8.78
CA PRO A 141 3.84 18.60 9.43
C PRO A 141 3.87 18.48 10.97
N ASN A 142 4.19 17.29 11.49
CA ASN A 142 4.28 17.01 12.91
C ASN A 142 5.65 17.34 13.53
N ALA A 143 6.52 18.06 12.81
CA ALA A 143 7.83 18.47 13.30
C ALA A 143 7.79 19.95 13.73
N ILE A 144 8.28 20.23 14.94
CA ILE A 144 8.53 21.60 15.41
C ILE A 144 9.91 22.02 14.89
N ILE A 145 9.97 23.16 14.22
CA ILE A 145 11.21 23.69 13.64
C ILE A 145 11.84 24.67 14.63
N LEU A 146 13.07 24.39 15.04
CA LEU A 146 13.88 25.30 15.85
C LEU A 146 14.86 26.06 14.95
N ALA A 147 14.49 27.27 14.55
CA ALA A 147 15.30 28.12 13.68
C ALA A 147 16.34 28.90 14.51
N VAL A 148 17.53 28.33 14.66
CA VAL A 148 18.64 28.94 15.40
C VAL A 148 19.38 29.93 14.51
N THR A 149 19.44 31.20 14.92
CA THR A 149 20.16 32.27 14.22
C THR A 149 21.06 33.04 15.20
N ALA A 150 22.22 33.53 14.74
CA ALA A 150 23.06 34.40 15.55
C ALA A 150 22.52 35.84 15.51
N ALA A 151 22.43 36.48 16.68
CA ALA A 151 21.85 37.81 16.83
C ALA A 151 22.75 38.94 16.29
N ASN A 152 24.05 38.68 16.16
CA ASN A 152 25.02 39.60 15.56
C ASN A 152 25.02 39.57 14.01
N THR A 153 24.11 38.81 13.40
CA THR A 153 23.91 38.77 11.95
C THR A 153 22.51 39.23 11.61
N ASP A 154 22.33 39.86 10.44
CA ASP A 154 21.01 40.27 9.99
C ASP A 154 20.08 39.05 9.84
N LEU A 155 18.92 39.12 10.50
CA LEU A 155 17.92 38.07 10.52
C LEU A 155 17.38 37.75 9.12
N ALA A 156 17.35 38.75 8.22
CA ALA A 156 16.91 38.57 6.84
C ALA A 156 17.81 37.60 6.04
N ASN A 157 19.06 37.44 6.46
CA ASN A 157 20.04 36.54 5.85
C ASN A 157 20.10 35.14 6.51
N SER A 158 19.16 34.83 7.42
CA SER A 158 19.12 33.53 8.10
C SER A 158 18.65 32.43 7.14
N ASP A 159 19.58 31.56 6.75
CA ASP A 159 19.28 30.40 5.90
C ASP A 159 18.29 29.43 6.60
N GLY A 160 18.36 29.32 7.93
CA GLY A 160 17.45 28.48 8.72
C GLY A 160 16.01 28.99 8.70
N LEU A 161 15.80 30.30 8.84
CA LEU A 161 14.46 30.90 8.72
C LEU A 161 13.92 30.84 7.29
N LYS A 162 14.80 30.98 6.28
CA LYS A 162 14.44 30.84 4.87
C LYS A 162 13.88 29.44 4.58
N LEU A 163 14.59 28.38 5.00
CA LEU A 163 14.12 27.00 4.84
C LEU A 163 12.84 26.72 5.63
N ALA A 164 12.72 27.27 6.85
CA ALA A 164 11.52 27.12 7.66
C ALA A 164 10.29 27.71 6.93
N ARG A 165 10.41 28.90 6.34
CA ARG A 165 9.32 29.55 5.59
C ARG A 165 8.88 28.79 4.34
N GLU A 166 9.76 28.02 3.71
CA GLU A 166 9.39 27.18 2.55
C GLU A 166 8.40 26.06 2.93
N VAL A 167 8.47 25.57 4.17
CA VAL A 167 7.64 24.44 4.66
C VAL A 167 6.63 24.84 5.76
N ASP A 168 6.73 26.06 6.27
CA ASP A 168 5.85 26.68 7.27
C ASP A 168 5.73 28.20 7.01
N PRO A 169 5.06 28.63 5.91
CA PRO A 169 4.98 30.04 5.53
C PRO A 169 4.34 30.94 6.59
N GLU A 170 3.38 30.40 7.35
CA GLU A 170 2.68 31.10 8.43
C GLU A 170 3.43 31.07 9.77
N GLY A 171 4.55 30.33 9.86
CA GLY A 171 5.34 30.21 11.09
C GLY A 171 4.56 29.57 12.25
N GLN A 172 3.63 28.66 12.00
CA GLN A 172 2.78 28.05 13.02
C GLN A 172 3.53 27.09 13.94
N ARG A 173 4.54 26.40 13.40
CA ARG A 173 5.33 25.36 14.07
C ARG A 173 6.82 25.67 14.13
N THR A 174 7.17 26.93 13.87
CA THR A 174 8.56 27.43 13.87
C THR A 174 8.82 28.33 15.06
N ILE A 175 9.89 28.04 15.81
CA ILE A 175 10.38 28.83 16.94
C ILE A 175 11.72 29.44 16.55
N GLY A 176 11.86 30.75 16.70
CA GLY A 176 13.14 31.42 16.48
C GLY A 176 13.99 31.40 17.75
N VAL A 177 15.26 30.99 17.65
CA VAL A 177 16.23 31.10 18.74
C VAL A 177 17.35 32.03 18.32
N LEU A 178 17.54 33.10 19.09
CA LEU A 178 18.58 34.10 18.84
C LEU A 178 19.76 33.81 19.78
N THR A 179 20.87 33.35 19.23
CA THR A 179 22.10 33.05 19.98
C THR A 179 23.09 34.21 19.87
N LYS A 180 24.13 34.24 20.71
CA LYS A 180 25.20 35.25 20.64
C LYS A 180 24.71 36.70 20.79
N VAL A 181 23.67 36.90 21.61
CA VAL A 181 23.07 38.22 21.86
C VAL A 181 24.03 39.14 22.63
N ASP A 182 25.00 38.55 23.33
CA ASP A 182 26.11 39.18 24.03
C ASP A 182 27.20 39.74 23.11
N LEU A 183 27.24 39.31 21.84
CA LEU A 183 28.24 39.73 20.85
C LEU A 183 27.69 40.73 19.83
N MET A 184 26.59 41.40 20.17
CA MET A 184 26.00 42.46 19.33
C MET A 184 26.75 43.78 19.52
N ASP A 185 26.74 44.61 18.48
CA ASP A 185 27.37 45.93 18.52
C ASP A 185 26.67 46.83 19.55
N GLU A 186 27.46 47.62 20.29
CA GLU A 186 26.91 48.54 21.28
C GLU A 186 25.91 49.52 20.63
N GLY A 187 24.71 49.59 21.21
CA GLY A 187 23.61 50.40 20.68
C GLY A 187 22.63 49.65 19.79
N THR A 188 22.90 48.38 19.45
CA THR A 188 21.94 47.49 18.77
C THR A 188 21.27 46.52 19.74
N ASP A 189 20.03 46.12 19.45
CA ASP A 189 19.28 45.14 20.25
C ASP A 189 18.33 44.30 19.39
N VAL A 190 17.81 43.22 19.98
CA VAL A 190 16.83 42.33 19.31
C VAL A 190 15.39 42.60 19.73
N VAL A 191 15.07 43.69 20.42
CA VAL A 191 13.74 43.94 21.03
C VAL A 191 12.63 43.95 19.98
N ASP A 192 12.91 44.48 18.79
CA ASP A 192 11.99 44.52 17.65
C ASP A 192 11.75 43.13 17.05
N ILE A 193 12.77 42.27 17.05
CA ILE A 193 12.66 40.86 16.64
C ILE A 193 11.80 40.10 17.67
N LEU A 194 12.06 40.30 18.97
CA LEU A 194 11.28 39.66 20.05
C LEU A 194 9.81 40.09 20.03
N ALA A 195 9.53 41.32 19.60
CA ALA A 195 8.17 41.82 19.41
C ALA A 195 7.50 41.32 18.12
N GLY A 196 8.21 40.56 17.27
CA GLY A 196 7.70 40.02 16.01
C GLY A 196 7.52 41.06 14.90
N ARG A 197 8.16 42.24 15.01
CA ARG A 197 7.99 43.34 14.04
C ARG A 197 8.77 43.16 12.74
N ILE A 198 9.83 42.36 12.74
CA ILE A 198 10.70 42.12 11.57
C ILE A 198 10.23 40.88 10.78
N ILE A 199 10.39 39.69 11.36
CA ILE A 199 9.93 38.42 10.79
C ILE A 199 8.97 37.79 11.81
N PRO A 200 7.65 37.88 11.62
CA PRO A 200 6.70 37.34 12.59
C PRO A 200 6.71 35.81 12.58
N LEU A 201 6.76 35.21 13.78
CA LEU A 201 6.59 33.78 14.02
C LEU A 201 5.51 33.58 15.08
N ARG A 202 4.58 32.64 14.88
CA ARG A 202 3.46 32.43 15.80
C ARG A 202 3.91 31.92 17.17
N LEU A 203 5.01 31.18 17.21
CA LEU A 203 5.64 30.73 18.45
C LEU A 203 6.69 31.72 19.00
N GLY A 204 6.97 32.81 18.28
CA GLY A 204 7.88 33.89 18.67
C GLY A 204 9.36 33.53 18.71
N TYR A 205 10.16 34.45 19.25
CA TYR A 205 11.61 34.32 19.40
C TYR A 205 12.01 34.15 20.86
N VAL A 206 13.14 33.48 21.10
CA VAL A 206 13.77 33.40 22.42
C VAL A 206 15.26 33.72 22.29
N PRO A 207 15.76 34.76 22.98
CA PRO A 207 17.18 35.08 23.01
C PRO A 207 17.89 34.21 24.06
N VAL A 208 19.08 33.71 23.73
CA VAL A 208 19.92 32.88 24.60
C VAL A 208 21.38 33.31 24.54
N VAL A 209 22.05 33.20 25.68
CA VAL A 209 23.50 33.44 25.82
C VAL A 209 24.17 32.11 26.15
N ASN A 210 25.10 31.71 25.29
CA ASN A 210 25.82 30.44 25.43
C ASN A 210 27.24 30.67 25.97
N ARG A 211 27.89 29.60 26.43
CA ARG A 211 29.33 29.64 26.76
C ARG A 211 30.15 30.02 25.53
N GLY A 212 31.06 30.98 25.69
CA GLY A 212 32.05 31.30 24.67
C GLY A 212 33.11 30.20 24.52
N GLN A 213 33.91 30.26 23.45
CA GLN A 213 34.95 29.25 23.18
C GLN A 213 35.95 29.13 24.34
N ARG A 214 36.37 30.25 24.91
CA ARG A 214 37.28 30.31 26.06
C ARG A 214 36.69 29.69 27.33
N ASP A 215 35.37 29.80 27.55
CA ASP A 215 34.71 29.17 28.71
C ASP A 215 34.62 27.66 28.56
N ILE A 216 34.51 27.18 27.31
CA ILE A 216 34.50 25.75 26.98
C ILE A 216 35.90 25.15 27.18
N GLU A 217 36.96 25.81 26.70
CA GLU A 217 38.34 25.40 26.91
C GLU A 217 38.70 25.33 28.40
N ASN A 218 38.21 26.28 29.19
CA ASN A 218 38.36 26.29 30.65
C ASN A 218 37.39 25.35 31.39
N LYS A 219 36.63 24.52 30.67
CA LYS A 219 35.67 23.54 31.21
C LYS A 219 34.72 24.12 32.28
N LYS A 220 34.30 25.38 32.13
CA LYS A 220 33.40 26.02 33.11
C LYS A 220 32.06 25.25 33.21
N PRO A 221 31.52 25.05 34.43
CA PRO A 221 30.30 24.28 34.63
C PRO A 221 29.08 24.99 34.02
N ILE A 222 28.03 24.24 33.72
CA ILE A 222 26.78 24.78 33.15
C ILE A 222 26.05 25.71 34.11
N SER A 223 26.14 25.46 35.42
CA SER A 223 25.57 26.34 36.45
C SER A 223 26.09 27.77 36.33
N TYR A 224 27.39 27.93 36.06
CA TYR A 224 28.00 29.23 35.80
C TYR A 224 27.42 29.89 34.54
N ALA A 225 27.24 29.11 33.46
CA ALA A 225 26.69 29.63 32.21
C ALA A 225 25.23 30.10 32.35
N LEU A 226 24.40 29.35 33.07
CA LEU A 226 23.00 29.73 33.35
C LEU A 226 22.91 30.98 34.22
N GLU A 227 23.78 31.10 35.22
CA GLU A 227 23.81 32.29 36.09
C GLU A 227 24.35 33.51 35.34
N HIS A 228 25.37 33.34 34.50
CA HIS A 228 25.86 34.41 33.62
C HIS A 228 24.78 34.88 32.64
N GLU A 229 24.06 33.94 32.02
CA GLU A 229 22.92 34.25 31.13
C GLU A 229 21.83 35.02 31.88
N ARG A 230 21.49 34.60 33.10
CA ARG A 230 20.50 35.28 33.95
C ARG A 230 20.94 36.71 34.27
N GLN A 231 22.18 36.89 34.72
CA GLN A 231 22.74 38.21 35.03
C GLN A 231 22.80 39.11 33.81
N TYR A 232 23.13 38.57 32.63
CA TYR A 232 23.11 39.34 31.38
C TYR A 232 21.72 39.92 31.12
N PHE A 233 20.68 39.09 31.08
CA PHE A 233 19.33 39.56 30.74
C PHE A 233 18.69 40.43 31.83
N GLU A 234 19.02 40.22 33.11
CA GLU A 234 18.53 41.05 34.22
C GLU A 234 19.19 42.44 34.27
N ASN A 235 20.46 42.55 33.88
CA ASN A 235 21.22 43.80 33.97
C ASN A 235 21.24 44.59 32.65
N HIS A 236 20.94 43.97 31.51
CA HIS A 236 20.98 44.63 30.21
C HIS A 236 19.85 45.65 30.04
N LYS A 237 20.19 46.90 29.65
CA LYS A 237 19.27 48.04 29.54
C LYS A 237 18.03 47.74 28.68
N ALA A 238 18.22 47.05 27.54
CA ALA A 238 17.14 46.73 26.60
C ALA A 238 16.27 45.51 27.00
N TYR A 239 16.83 44.56 27.76
CA TYR A 239 16.20 43.25 28.01
C TYR A 239 15.63 43.08 29.42
N ARG A 240 16.04 43.93 30.39
CA ARG A 240 15.65 43.84 31.80
C ARG A 240 14.14 43.68 32.02
N ASN A 241 13.33 44.45 31.29
CA ASN A 241 11.86 44.40 31.40
C ASN A 241 11.24 43.11 30.82
N LYS A 242 11.99 42.35 30.02
CA LYS A 242 11.56 41.11 29.35
C LYS A 242 12.43 39.91 29.76
N SER A 243 13.25 40.03 30.80
CA SER A 243 14.20 39.00 31.22
C SER A 243 13.52 37.64 31.50
N ALA A 244 12.28 37.65 31.99
CA ALA A 244 11.47 36.45 32.23
C ALA A 244 11.16 35.62 30.97
N TYR A 245 11.19 36.24 29.78
CA TYR A 245 10.97 35.60 28.48
C TYR A 245 12.28 35.29 27.74
N CYS A 246 13.42 35.46 28.42
CA CYS A 246 14.75 35.27 27.87
C CYS A 246 15.45 34.08 28.52
N GLY A 247 16.46 33.56 27.83
CA GLY A 247 17.37 32.56 28.35
C GLY A 247 16.94 31.11 28.15
N THR A 248 17.91 30.23 28.36
CA THR A 248 17.81 28.78 28.19
C THR A 248 16.73 28.15 29.09
N PRO A 249 16.54 28.54 30.36
CA PRO A 249 15.47 27.99 31.21
C PRO A 249 14.07 28.29 30.68
N TYR A 250 13.84 29.50 30.15
CA TYR A 250 12.57 29.85 29.52
C TYR A 250 12.36 29.08 28.22
N LEU A 251 13.38 28.98 27.36
CA LEU A 251 13.33 28.20 26.13
C LEU A 251 12.93 26.74 26.40
N ALA A 252 13.55 26.10 27.39
CA ALA A 252 13.25 24.71 27.75
C ALA A 252 11.78 24.52 28.18
N ARG A 253 11.25 25.39 29.05
CA ARG A 253 9.84 25.34 29.47
C ARG A 253 8.89 25.56 28.30
N LYS A 254 9.21 26.53 27.44
CA LYS A 254 8.42 26.87 26.24
C LYS A 254 8.39 25.72 25.24
N LEU A 255 9.55 25.12 24.95
CA LEU A 255 9.64 23.94 24.06
C LEU A 255 8.82 22.77 24.59
N ASN A 256 8.85 22.52 25.90
CA ASN A 256 8.05 21.47 26.52
C ASN A 256 6.54 21.70 26.33
N LEU A 257 6.08 22.92 26.61
CA LEU A 257 4.67 23.27 26.47
C LEU A 257 4.20 23.11 25.01
N ILE A 258 5.00 23.61 24.06
CA ILE A 258 4.70 23.49 22.63
C ILE A 258 4.70 22.01 22.21
N LEU A 259 5.68 21.22 22.64
CA LEU A 259 5.73 19.78 22.35
C LEU A 259 4.49 19.07 22.88
N MET A 260 4.10 19.29 24.14
CA MET A 260 2.92 18.66 24.74
C MET A 260 1.64 19.04 24.00
N MET A 261 1.46 20.32 23.66
CA MET A 261 0.31 20.78 22.87
C MET A 261 0.29 20.14 21.49
N HIS A 262 1.45 20.07 20.83
CA HIS A 262 1.58 19.49 19.50
C HIS A 262 1.30 17.98 19.49
N ILE A 263 1.81 17.24 20.48
CA ILE A 263 1.47 15.82 20.66
C ILE A 263 -0.04 15.65 20.86
N LYS A 264 -0.66 16.46 21.73
CA LYS A 264 -2.11 16.38 21.99
C LYS A 264 -2.94 16.63 20.72
N GLN A 265 -2.53 17.59 19.88
CA GLN A 265 -3.22 17.93 18.64
C GLN A 265 -3.04 16.89 17.53
N THR A 266 -1.85 16.26 17.45
CA THR A 266 -1.52 15.30 16.38
C THR A 266 -1.92 13.85 16.69
N LEU A 267 -2.15 13.52 17.97
CA LEU A 267 -2.48 12.16 18.40
C LEU A 267 -3.78 11.59 17.78
N PRO A 268 -4.87 12.36 17.63
CA PRO A 268 -6.08 11.87 16.95
C PRO A 268 -5.82 11.44 15.50
N ASP A 269 -5.06 12.23 14.75
CA ASP A 269 -4.73 11.94 13.35
C ASP A 269 -3.85 10.70 13.23
N ILE A 270 -2.86 10.54 14.13
CA ILE A 270 -2.02 9.35 14.20
C ILE A 270 -2.88 8.11 14.48
N LYS A 271 -3.82 8.19 15.43
CA LYS A 271 -4.76 7.10 15.74
C LYS A 271 -5.62 6.74 14.53
N ALA A 272 -6.15 7.73 13.82
CA ALA A 272 -6.96 7.53 12.62
C ALA A 272 -6.16 6.83 11.50
N ARG A 273 -4.91 7.26 11.26
CA ARG A 273 -4.02 6.63 10.26
C ARG A 273 -3.70 5.17 10.60
N ILE A 274 -3.44 4.87 11.88
CA ILE A 274 -3.20 3.51 12.33
C ILE A 274 -4.46 2.65 12.13
N ALA A 275 -5.64 3.16 12.51
CA ALA A 275 -6.90 2.44 12.33
C ALA A 275 -7.20 2.14 10.86
N SER A 276 -7.00 3.10 9.96
CA SER A 276 -7.15 2.91 8.52
C SER A 276 -6.15 1.89 7.96
N SER A 277 -4.89 1.95 8.39
CA SER A 277 -3.87 0.98 7.98
C SER A 277 -4.20 -0.42 8.47
N LEU A 278 -4.67 -0.55 9.72
CA LEU A 278 -5.11 -1.81 10.29
C LEU A 278 -6.27 -2.40 9.47
N GLN A 279 -7.29 -1.60 9.17
CA GLN A 279 -8.43 -2.05 8.34
C GLN A 279 -7.96 -2.54 6.97
N LYS A 280 -7.09 -1.78 6.29
CA LYS A 280 -6.53 -2.16 5.00
C LYS A 280 -5.83 -3.52 5.07
N TYR A 281 -4.94 -3.69 6.04
CA TYR A 281 -4.17 -4.93 6.17
C TYR A 281 -5.00 -6.10 6.70
N SER A 282 -6.05 -5.85 7.48
CA SER A 282 -7.01 -6.89 7.86
C SER A 282 -7.80 -7.43 6.66
N VAL A 283 -8.21 -6.55 5.73
CA VAL A 283 -8.86 -6.97 4.47
C VAL A 283 -7.91 -7.80 3.61
N GLU A 284 -6.66 -7.34 3.47
CA GLU A 284 -5.64 -8.08 2.72
C GLU A 284 -5.33 -9.45 3.34
N LEU A 285 -5.23 -9.51 4.67
CA LEU A 285 -5.04 -10.77 5.40
C LEU A 285 -6.22 -11.74 5.17
N ALA A 286 -7.46 -11.23 5.20
CA ALA A 286 -8.64 -12.05 4.92
C ALA A 286 -8.62 -12.65 3.50
N GLN A 287 -8.08 -11.93 2.51
CA GLN A 287 -7.95 -12.43 1.13
C GLN A 287 -6.91 -13.55 0.98
N LEU A 288 -5.86 -13.55 1.81
CA LEU A 288 -4.87 -14.63 1.85
C LEU A 288 -5.46 -15.91 2.48
N GLY A 289 -6.54 -15.78 3.25
CA GLY A 289 -7.25 -16.85 3.93
C GLY A 289 -6.57 -17.29 5.22
N ASP A 290 -7.14 -18.31 5.85
CA ASP A 290 -6.75 -18.70 7.20
C ASP A 290 -5.36 -19.37 7.27
N SER A 291 -4.59 -19.06 8.31
CA SER A 291 -3.23 -19.59 8.53
C SER A 291 -3.24 -21.04 8.99
N ILE A 292 -4.36 -21.51 9.53
CA ILE A 292 -4.52 -22.90 9.98
C ILE A 292 -4.93 -23.71 8.76
N LEU A 293 -3.92 -24.14 7.99
CA LEU A 293 -4.09 -25.30 7.13
C LEU A 293 -4.38 -26.47 8.05
N GLY A 294 -5.67 -26.79 8.24
CA GLY A 294 -6.08 -28.06 8.81
C GLY A 294 -5.53 -29.23 7.99
N ASN A 295 -6.00 -30.44 8.28
CA ASN A 295 -5.61 -31.61 7.49
C ASN A 295 -5.78 -31.33 5.98
N SER A 296 -4.70 -31.48 5.20
CA SER A 296 -4.68 -31.20 3.76
C SER A 296 -5.83 -31.85 3.00
N SER A 297 -6.26 -33.04 3.45
CA SER A 297 -7.44 -33.75 2.93
C SER A 297 -8.74 -32.96 3.12
N ASN A 298 -8.95 -32.32 4.27
CA ASN A 298 -10.15 -31.52 4.54
C ASN A 298 -10.22 -30.28 3.65
N ILE A 299 -9.06 -29.67 3.35
CA ILE A 299 -8.99 -28.51 2.46
C ILE A 299 -9.40 -28.89 1.05
N VAL A 300 -8.87 -30.01 0.54
CA VAL A 300 -9.22 -30.52 -0.78
C VAL A 300 -10.70 -30.90 -0.85
N LEU A 301 -11.23 -31.58 0.18
CA LEU A 301 -12.64 -31.95 0.25
C LEU A 301 -13.57 -30.73 0.28
N ASN A 302 -13.22 -29.70 1.08
CA ASN A 302 -13.98 -28.47 1.14
C ASN A 302 -13.99 -27.76 -0.22
N MET A 303 -12.84 -27.70 -0.91
CA MET A 303 -12.75 -27.12 -2.25
C MET A 303 -13.57 -27.89 -3.29
N ILE A 304 -13.54 -29.23 -3.26
CA ILE A 304 -14.37 -30.07 -4.15
C ILE A 304 -15.86 -29.80 -3.89
N THR A 305 -16.25 -29.75 -2.61
CA THR A 305 -17.64 -29.56 -2.19
C THR A 305 -18.15 -28.18 -2.59
N GLU A 306 -17.38 -27.13 -2.29
CA GLU A 306 -17.68 -25.76 -2.66
C GLU A 306 -17.78 -25.61 -4.19
N PHE A 307 -16.79 -26.12 -4.93
CA PHE A 307 -16.84 -26.13 -6.40
C PHE A 307 -18.10 -26.83 -6.93
N SER A 308 -18.44 -27.99 -6.39
CA SER A 308 -19.61 -28.77 -6.85
C SER A 308 -20.92 -28.03 -6.60
N ASN A 309 -21.06 -27.40 -5.42
CA ASN A 309 -22.22 -26.59 -5.06
C ASN A 309 -22.33 -25.34 -5.96
N GLU A 310 -21.21 -24.66 -6.20
CA GLU A 310 -21.19 -23.48 -7.08
C GLU A 310 -21.47 -23.84 -8.53
N TYR A 311 -20.87 -24.92 -9.04
CA TYR A 311 -21.11 -25.40 -10.40
C TYR A 311 -22.59 -25.74 -10.61
N ARG A 312 -23.21 -26.41 -9.62
CA ARG A 312 -24.64 -26.68 -9.62
C ARG A 312 -25.46 -25.39 -9.58
N SER A 313 -25.11 -24.44 -8.71
CA SER A 313 -25.80 -23.16 -8.60
C SER A 313 -25.78 -22.37 -9.91
N VAL A 314 -24.65 -22.34 -10.63
CA VAL A 314 -24.52 -21.69 -11.94
C VAL A 314 -25.38 -22.37 -13.01
N LEU A 315 -25.49 -23.70 -12.98
CA LEU A 315 -26.37 -24.44 -13.88
C LEU A 315 -27.85 -24.24 -13.57
N GLU A 316 -28.23 -24.14 -12.30
CA GLU A 316 -29.61 -23.88 -11.87
C GLU A 316 -30.00 -22.39 -12.04
N GLY A 317 -29.04 -21.50 -12.28
CA GLY A 317 -29.28 -20.06 -12.42
C GLY A 317 -29.36 -19.31 -11.10
N ASN A 318 -28.96 -19.94 -9.98
CA ASN A 318 -28.98 -19.38 -8.62
C ASN A 318 -27.70 -18.62 -8.26
N ASN A 319 -26.98 -18.10 -9.26
CA ASN A 319 -25.70 -17.45 -9.04
C ASN A 319 -25.89 -16.09 -8.35
N GLN A 320 -25.06 -15.79 -7.35
CA GLN A 320 -25.13 -14.53 -6.59
C GLN A 320 -24.68 -13.32 -7.41
N GLU A 321 -23.84 -13.53 -8.42
CA GLU A 321 -23.35 -12.50 -9.34
C GLU A 321 -24.04 -12.64 -10.70
N LEU A 322 -25.19 -11.99 -10.86
CA LEU A 322 -25.90 -11.91 -12.12
C LEU A 322 -25.26 -10.85 -13.02
N SER A 323 -24.67 -11.26 -14.14
CA SER A 323 -24.22 -10.34 -15.19
C SER A 323 -25.41 -9.82 -15.98
N SER A 324 -25.46 -8.51 -16.20
CA SER A 324 -26.46 -7.87 -17.08
C SER A 324 -26.04 -7.82 -18.55
N ILE A 325 -24.82 -8.26 -18.86
CA ILE A 325 -24.18 -8.03 -20.17
C ILE A 325 -24.27 -9.27 -21.06
N GLU A 326 -24.13 -10.46 -20.49
CA GLU A 326 -24.10 -11.71 -21.25
C GLU A 326 -24.90 -12.82 -20.57
N LEU A 327 -25.53 -13.68 -21.40
CA LEU A 327 -26.13 -14.93 -20.94
C LEU A 327 -25.02 -15.92 -20.59
N SER A 328 -25.07 -16.47 -19.38
CA SER A 328 -24.09 -17.45 -18.89
C SER A 328 -24.79 -18.62 -18.17
N GLY A 329 -24.06 -19.71 -17.98
CA GLY A 329 -24.50 -20.82 -17.16
C GLY A 329 -25.72 -21.55 -17.74
N GLY A 330 -26.68 -21.89 -16.88
CA GLY A 330 -27.90 -22.59 -17.29
C GLY A 330 -28.76 -21.83 -18.30
N ALA A 331 -28.83 -20.49 -18.18
CA ALA A 331 -29.62 -19.67 -19.09
C ALA A 331 -29.07 -19.72 -20.53
N ARG A 332 -27.74 -19.75 -20.66
CA ARG A 332 -27.09 -19.87 -21.97
C ARG A 332 -27.32 -21.24 -22.59
N ILE A 333 -27.28 -22.32 -21.80
CA ILE A 333 -27.62 -23.67 -22.27
C ILE A 333 -29.06 -23.72 -22.77
N SER A 334 -30.00 -23.13 -22.03
CA SER A 334 -31.40 -23.04 -22.46
C SER A 334 -31.56 -22.29 -23.79
N PHE A 335 -30.83 -21.18 -23.97
CA PHE A 335 -30.80 -20.44 -25.23
C PHE A 335 -30.23 -21.28 -26.38
N VAL A 336 -29.20 -22.09 -26.13
CA VAL A 336 -28.65 -23.01 -27.15
C VAL A 336 -29.73 -24.00 -27.61
N TYR A 337 -30.50 -24.60 -26.69
CA TYR A 337 -31.54 -25.56 -27.03
C TYR A 337 -32.74 -24.93 -27.75
N HIS A 338 -33.26 -23.82 -27.25
CA HIS A 338 -34.54 -23.30 -27.72
C HIS A 338 -34.41 -22.29 -28.86
N GLU A 339 -33.32 -21.54 -28.92
CA GLU A 339 -33.11 -20.51 -29.95
C GLU A 339 -32.13 -21.00 -31.02
N LEU A 340 -30.89 -21.34 -30.64
CA LEU A 340 -29.86 -21.68 -31.64
C LEU A 340 -30.15 -22.98 -32.38
N TYR A 341 -30.51 -24.04 -31.65
CA TYR A 341 -30.82 -25.32 -32.28
C TYR A 341 -32.13 -25.26 -33.08
N SER A 342 -33.18 -24.64 -32.53
CA SER A 342 -34.45 -24.42 -33.24
C SER A 342 -34.25 -23.65 -34.55
N ASN A 343 -33.48 -22.56 -34.52
CA ASN A 343 -33.16 -21.79 -35.72
C ASN A 343 -32.27 -22.58 -36.68
N GLY A 344 -31.34 -23.38 -36.17
CA GLY A 344 -30.52 -24.28 -36.97
C GLY A 344 -31.34 -25.33 -37.72
N VAL A 345 -32.36 -25.90 -37.08
CA VAL A 345 -33.29 -26.85 -37.71
C VAL A 345 -34.19 -26.15 -38.73
N LYS A 346 -34.77 -24.99 -38.38
CA LYS A 346 -35.62 -24.20 -39.29
C LYS A 346 -34.88 -23.69 -40.54
N ALA A 347 -33.59 -23.46 -40.42
CA ALA A 347 -32.74 -23.05 -41.54
C ALA A 347 -32.47 -24.18 -42.55
N VAL A 348 -32.72 -25.44 -42.17
CA VAL A 348 -32.65 -26.57 -43.11
C VAL A 348 -33.92 -26.56 -43.96
N ASP A 349 -33.86 -25.85 -45.08
CA ASP A 349 -34.95 -25.86 -46.07
C ASP A 349 -35.09 -27.27 -46.68
N PRO A 350 -36.26 -27.93 -46.55
CA PRO A 350 -36.52 -29.25 -47.13
C PRO A 350 -36.42 -29.30 -48.66
N PHE A 351 -36.58 -28.17 -49.36
CA PHE A 351 -36.68 -28.11 -50.83
C PHE A 351 -35.45 -27.52 -51.53
N ASP A 352 -34.53 -26.88 -50.81
CA ASP A 352 -33.35 -26.21 -51.39
C ASP A 352 -32.44 -27.18 -52.18
N GLN A 353 -32.31 -28.43 -51.73
CA GLN A 353 -31.50 -29.45 -52.40
C GLN A 353 -32.29 -30.43 -53.27
N VAL A 354 -33.63 -30.41 -53.22
CA VAL A 354 -34.48 -31.37 -53.92
C VAL A 354 -35.17 -30.65 -55.08
N LYS A 355 -34.54 -30.66 -56.26
CA LYS A 355 -35.11 -30.04 -57.45
C LYS A 355 -36.13 -30.96 -58.12
N ASP A 356 -37.10 -30.38 -58.83
CA ASP A 356 -38.11 -31.14 -59.58
C ASP A 356 -37.52 -32.16 -60.56
N ILE A 357 -36.33 -31.86 -61.12
CA ILE A 357 -35.63 -32.78 -62.01
C ILE A 357 -35.07 -34.00 -61.28
N ASP A 358 -34.62 -33.82 -60.03
CA ASP A 358 -34.10 -34.89 -59.19
C ASP A 358 -35.26 -35.77 -58.70
N ILE A 359 -36.37 -35.16 -58.29
CA ILE A 359 -37.61 -35.89 -57.93
C ILE A 359 -38.07 -36.75 -59.11
N ARG A 360 -38.14 -36.16 -60.32
CA ARG A 360 -38.53 -36.88 -61.54
C ARG A 360 -37.59 -38.03 -61.86
N THR A 361 -36.28 -37.82 -61.72
CA THR A 361 -35.26 -38.84 -61.94
C THR A 361 -35.39 -39.99 -60.94
N VAL A 362 -35.58 -39.68 -59.65
CA VAL A 362 -35.80 -40.68 -58.60
C VAL A 362 -37.10 -41.47 -58.85
N LEU A 363 -38.17 -40.81 -59.31
CA LEU A 363 -39.43 -41.46 -59.66
C LEU A 363 -39.27 -42.47 -60.81
N TYR A 364 -38.60 -42.09 -61.89
CA TYR A 364 -38.33 -43.01 -63.01
C TYR A 364 -37.46 -44.17 -62.58
N ASN A 365 -36.38 -43.90 -61.84
CA ASN A 365 -35.48 -44.94 -61.33
C ASN A 365 -36.18 -45.90 -60.37
N SER A 366 -37.14 -45.40 -59.57
CA SER A 366 -37.93 -46.24 -58.65
C SER A 366 -38.96 -47.13 -59.35
N SER A 367 -39.38 -46.75 -60.57
CA SER A 367 -40.35 -47.52 -61.37
C SER A 367 -39.72 -48.70 -62.11
N GLY A 368 -38.40 -48.71 -62.28
CA GLY A 368 -37.66 -49.80 -62.91
C GLY A 368 -37.90 -49.91 -64.42
N SER A 369 -37.75 -51.13 -64.97
CA SER A 369 -37.84 -51.42 -66.41
C SER A 369 -39.27 -51.54 -66.95
N ALA A 370 -40.29 -51.50 -66.09
CA ALA A 370 -41.70 -51.66 -66.46
C ALA A 370 -42.47 -50.32 -66.39
N PRO A 371 -43.45 -50.07 -67.27
CA PRO A 371 -44.28 -48.88 -67.19
C PRO A 371 -45.16 -48.93 -65.92
N ALA A 372 -45.05 -47.91 -65.07
CA ALA A 372 -45.80 -47.81 -63.81
C ALA A 372 -47.07 -46.96 -63.98
N LEU A 373 -48.22 -47.51 -63.58
CA LEU A 373 -49.52 -46.81 -63.53
C LEU A 373 -49.66 -45.90 -62.29
N PHE A 374 -48.91 -46.20 -61.22
CA PHE A 374 -48.92 -45.47 -59.96
C PHE A 374 -47.49 -45.15 -59.53
N VAL A 375 -47.32 -44.02 -58.83
CA VAL A 375 -46.05 -43.64 -58.22
C VAL A 375 -45.77 -44.52 -56.99
N GLY A 376 -44.62 -45.17 -56.94
CA GLY A 376 -44.20 -45.98 -55.79
C GLY A 376 -43.80 -45.13 -54.57
N THR A 377 -43.98 -45.67 -53.36
CA THR A 377 -43.63 -45.01 -52.09
C THR A 377 -42.11 -44.90 -51.88
N THR A 378 -41.33 -45.73 -52.56
CA THR A 378 -39.87 -45.80 -52.45
C THR A 378 -39.18 -44.47 -52.79
N ALA A 379 -39.67 -43.75 -53.80
CA ALA A 379 -39.13 -42.44 -54.17
C ALA A 379 -39.33 -41.40 -53.04
N PHE A 380 -40.52 -41.38 -52.45
CA PHE A 380 -40.84 -40.53 -51.31
C PHE A 380 -39.98 -40.89 -50.10
N GLU A 381 -39.87 -42.17 -49.75
CA GLU A 381 -39.06 -42.63 -48.63
C GLU A 381 -37.58 -42.25 -48.80
N LEU A 382 -37.02 -42.41 -50.00
CA LEU A 382 -35.62 -42.06 -50.27
C LEU A 382 -35.37 -40.56 -50.05
N ILE A 383 -36.24 -39.70 -50.58
CA ILE A 383 -36.11 -38.24 -50.47
C ILE A 383 -36.24 -37.80 -49.01
N VAL A 384 -37.23 -38.31 -48.28
CA VAL A 384 -37.43 -37.97 -46.86
C VAL A 384 -36.24 -38.42 -46.01
N LYS A 385 -35.70 -39.63 -46.23
CA LYS A 385 -34.51 -40.10 -45.51
C LYS A 385 -33.28 -39.22 -45.75
N GLN A 386 -33.10 -38.69 -46.97
CA GLN A 386 -32.04 -37.73 -47.27
C GLN A 386 -32.23 -36.42 -46.50
N GLN A 387 -33.46 -35.92 -46.36
CA GLN A 387 -33.75 -34.71 -45.59
C GLN A 387 -33.56 -34.92 -44.08
N ILE A 388 -34.00 -36.05 -43.52
CA ILE A 388 -33.80 -36.38 -42.10
C ILE A 388 -32.30 -36.40 -41.76
N LYS A 389 -31.47 -36.98 -42.62
CA LYS A 389 -30.01 -37.03 -42.40
C LYS A 389 -29.37 -35.63 -42.30
N ARG A 390 -29.92 -34.61 -42.98
CA ARG A 390 -29.42 -33.22 -42.89
C ARG A 390 -29.63 -32.59 -41.51
N LEU A 391 -30.51 -33.15 -40.68
CA LEU A 391 -30.71 -32.70 -39.30
C LEU A 391 -29.60 -33.18 -38.35
N GLU A 392 -28.72 -34.10 -38.78
CA GLU A 392 -27.59 -34.57 -37.97
C GLU A 392 -26.61 -33.43 -37.63
N ASP A 393 -26.20 -32.64 -38.63
CA ASP A 393 -25.23 -31.56 -38.46
C ASP A 393 -25.65 -30.47 -37.45
N PRO A 394 -26.86 -29.87 -37.55
CA PRO A 394 -27.31 -28.89 -36.55
C PRO A 394 -27.45 -29.52 -35.15
N SER A 395 -27.79 -30.82 -35.06
CA SER A 395 -27.90 -31.54 -33.79
C SER A 395 -26.55 -31.76 -33.12
N LEU A 396 -25.52 -32.17 -33.88
CA LEU A 396 -24.15 -32.31 -33.37
C LEU A 396 -23.53 -30.96 -33.01
N LYS A 397 -23.88 -29.91 -33.75
CA LYS A 397 -23.46 -28.54 -33.44
C LYS A 397 -24.07 -28.06 -32.12
N CYS A 398 -25.32 -28.40 -31.83
CA CYS A 398 -25.95 -28.13 -30.53
C CYS A 398 -25.16 -28.76 -29.37
N VAL A 399 -24.80 -30.06 -29.47
CA VAL A 399 -23.99 -30.74 -28.46
C VAL A 399 -22.65 -30.03 -28.24
N SER A 400 -21.99 -29.62 -29.32
CA SER A 400 -20.71 -28.90 -29.26
C SER A 400 -20.84 -27.54 -28.55
N LEU A 401 -21.89 -26.77 -28.85
CA LEU A 401 -22.15 -25.48 -28.20
C LEU A 401 -22.45 -25.63 -26.69
N VAL A 402 -23.14 -26.70 -26.29
CA VAL A 402 -23.36 -27.01 -24.87
C VAL A 402 -22.04 -27.39 -24.19
N TYR A 403 -21.20 -28.20 -24.84
CA TYR A 403 -19.87 -28.54 -24.33
C TYR A 403 -19.02 -27.29 -24.07
N ASP A 404 -18.99 -26.35 -25.02
CA ASP A 404 -18.24 -25.10 -24.88
C ASP A 404 -18.73 -24.26 -23.69
N GLU A 405 -20.04 -24.24 -23.42
CA GLU A 405 -20.61 -23.55 -22.26
C GLU A 405 -20.20 -24.22 -20.94
N LEU A 406 -20.20 -25.55 -20.87
CA LEU A 406 -19.73 -26.27 -19.67
C LEU A 406 -18.25 -25.98 -19.36
N ILE A 407 -17.41 -25.88 -20.41
CA ILE A 407 -16.01 -25.49 -20.28
C ILE A 407 -15.87 -24.03 -19.81
N ARG A 408 -16.72 -23.13 -20.31
CA ARG A 408 -16.75 -21.72 -19.90
C ARG A 408 -17.08 -21.59 -18.41
N ILE A 409 -18.11 -22.28 -17.93
CA ILE A 409 -18.50 -22.31 -16.51
C ILE A 409 -17.33 -22.78 -15.65
N LEU A 410 -16.68 -23.88 -16.04
CA LEU A 410 -15.49 -24.42 -15.36
C LEU A 410 -14.37 -23.35 -15.27
N GLY A 411 -14.07 -22.67 -16.37
CA GLY A 411 -13.04 -21.63 -16.41
C GLY A 411 -13.33 -20.44 -15.48
N GLN A 412 -14.59 -19.99 -15.45
CA GLN A 412 -15.04 -18.90 -14.58
C GLN A 412 -14.90 -19.27 -13.09
N LEU A 413 -15.35 -20.47 -12.69
CA LEU A 413 -15.25 -20.91 -11.30
C LEU A 413 -13.81 -21.10 -10.84
N LEU A 414 -12.94 -21.65 -11.69
CA LEU A 414 -11.51 -21.81 -11.39
C LEU A 414 -10.73 -20.48 -11.37
N SER A 415 -11.35 -19.36 -11.76
CA SER A 415 -10.76 -18.02 -11.64
C SER A 415 -10.93 -17.39 -10.26
N LYS A 416 -11.81 -17.95 -9.43
CA LYS A 416 -12.11 -17.45 -8.08
C LYS A 416 -10.90 -17.47 -7.14
N PRO A 417 -10.83 -16.57 -6.14
CA PRO A 417 -9.68 -16.44 -5.24
C PRO A 417 -9.28 -17.73 -4.53
N MET A 418 -10.24 -18.62 -4.22
CA MET A 418 -9.97 -19.90 -3.56
C MET A 418 -8.96 -20.77 -4.30
N PHE A 419 -8.96 -20.75 -5.64
CA PHE A 419 -8.07 -21.53 -6.51
C PHE A 419 -6.74 -20.83 -6.80
N ARG A 420 -6.62 -19.51 -6.56
CA ARG A 420 -5.35 -18.78 -6.71
C ARG A 420 -4.29 -19.24 -5.71
N ARG A 421 -4.71 -19.67 -4.52
CA ARG A 421 -3.82 -20.18 -3.47
C ARG A 421 -3.18 -21.52 -3.82
N TYR A 422 -3.80 -22.31 -4.70
CA TYR A 422 -3.34 -23.66 -5.06
C TYR A 422 -3.29 -23.86 -6.59
N PRO A 423 -2.29 -23.28 -7.29
CA PRO A 423 -2.20 -23.33 -8.75
C PRO A 423 -2.16 -24.76 -9.32
N ALA A 424 -1.39 -25.65 -8.69
CA ALA A 424 -1.29 -27.05 -9.13
C ALA A 424 -2.62 -27.79 -8.96
N LEU A 425 -3.37 -27.51 -7.89
CA LEU A 425 -4.69 -28.10 -7.67
C LEU A 425 -5.68 -27.60 -8.72
N LYS A 426 -5.66 -26.30 -9.04
CA LYS A 426 -6.47 -25.70 -10.10
C LYS A 426 -6.25 -26.38 -11.46
N GLU A 427 -4.99 -26.57 -11.85
CA GLU A 427 -4.64 -27.25 -13.10
C GLU A 427 -5.14 -28.70 -13.14
N LYS A 428 -4.98 -29.43 -12.03
CA LYS A 428 -5.48 -30.81 -11.91
C LYS A 428 -7.01 -30.87 -11.97
N PHE A 429 -7.70 -29.97 -11.28
CA PHE A 429 -9.16 -29.85 -11.35
C PHE A 429 -9.64 -29.61 -12.79
N HIS A 430 -9.01 -28.65 -13.47
CA HIS A 430 -9.33 -28.34 -14.86
C HIS A 430 -9.17 -29.57 -15.75
N ALA A 431 -8.01 -30.24 -15.67
CA ALA A 431 -7.72 -31.42 -16.48
C ALA A 431 -8.74 -32.56 -16.25
N VAL A 432 -9.09 -32.84 -14.99
CA VAL A 432 -10.05 -33.90 -14.64
C VAL A 432 -11.45 -33.56 -15.15
N ALA A 433 -11.93 -32.33 -14.94
CA ALA A 433 -13.25 -31.91 -15.39
C ALA A 433 -13.36 -31.89 -16.93
N VAL A 434 -12.34 -31.38 -17.63
CA VAL A 434 -12.29 -31.39 -19.10
C VAL A 434 -12.29 -32.81 -19.64
N HIS A 435 -11.51 -33.71 -19.04
CA HIS A 435 -11.48 -35.11 -19.42
C HIS A 435 -12.85 -35.78 -19.23
N PHE A 436 -13.52 -35.51 -18.11
CA PHE A 436 -14.87 -36.00 -17.85
C PHE A 436 -15.87 -35.50 -18.91
N PHE A 437 -15.86 -34.21 -19.24
CA PHE A 437 -16.74 -33.65 -20.27
C PHE A 437 -16.49 -34.28 -21.65
N LYS A 438 -15.22 -34.50 -22.04
CA LYS A 438 -14.89 -35.16 -23.31
C LYS A 438 -15.39 -36.60 -23.34
N LYS A 439 -15.19 -37.35 -22.24
CA LYS A 439 -15.67 -38.73 -22.10
C LYS A 439 -17.21 -38.81 -22.16
N ALA A 440 -17.92 -37.81 -21.66
CA ALA A 440 -19.37 -37.72 -21.75
C ALA A 440 -19.86 -37.32 -23.15
N MET A 441 -19.08 -36.51 -23.88
CA MET A 441 -19.44 -36.01 -25.21
C MET A 441 -19.52 -37.13 -26.27
N GLU A 442 -18.62 -38.11 -26.22
CA GLU A 442 -18.59 -39.23 -27.17
C GLU A 442 -19.91 -40.04 -27.22
N PRO A 443 -20.44 -40.58 -26.09
CA PRO A 443 -21.71 -41.28 -26.10
C PRO A 443 -22.89 -40.36 -26.42
N THR A 444 -22.85 -39.08 -26.06
CA THR A 444 -23.91 -38.12 -26.43
C THR A 444 -23.95 -37.88 -27.93
N ASN A 445 -22.81 -37.68 -28.58
CA ASN A 445 -22.73 -37.57 -30.04
C ASN A 445 -23.25 -38.83 -30.72
N LYS A 446 -22.86 -40.01 -30.21
CA LYS A 446 -23.37 -41.28 -30.72
C LYS A 446 -24.90 -41.37 -30.59
N LEU A 447 -25.45 -41.05 -29.41
CA LEU A 447 -26.89 -41.05 -29.18
C LEU A 447 -27.63 -40.13 -30.15
N VAL A 448 -27.12 -38.92 -30.38
CA VAL A 448 -27.73 -37.97 -31.34
C VAL A 448 -27.73 -38.54 -32.76
N LYS A 449 -26.62 -39.16 -33.19
CA LYS A 449 -26.55 -39.83 -34.50
C LYS A 449 -27.53 -41.00 -34.59
N ASP A 450 -27.59 -41.82 -33.54
CA ASP A 450 -28.48 -42.97 -33.46
C ASP A 450 -29.95 -42.53 -33.50
N LEU A 451 -30.31 -41.41 -32.86
CA LEU A 451 -31.67 -40.83 -32.92
C LEU A 451 -32.03 -40.36 -34.33
N VAL A 452 -31.12 -39.66 -35.02
CA VAL A 452 -31.37 -39.24 -36.42
C VAL A 452 -31.46 -40.45 -37.35
N ALA A 453 -30.61 -41.46 -37.14
CA ALA A 453 -30.67 -42.71 -37.90
C ALA A 453 -31.97 -43.48 -37.65
N MET A 454 -32.47 -43.49 -36.41
CA MET A 454 -33.75 -44.11 -36.05
C MET A 454 -34.92 -43.47 -36.81
N GLU A 455 -34.97 -42.14 -36.88
CA GLU A 455 -35.99 -41.42 -37.66
C GLU A 455 -35.90 -41.74 -39.17
N ALA A 456 -34.70 -42.01 -39.69
CA ALA A 456 -34.51 -42.42 -41.08
C ALA A 456 -34.82 -43.91 -41.34
N CYS A 457 -34.97 -44.75 -40.32
CA CYS A 457 -35.24 -46.19 -40.51
C CYS A 457 -36.66 -46.45 -41.03
N TYR A 458 -37.67 -45.82 -40.42
CA TYR A 458 -39.07 -46.05 -40.73
C TYR A 458 -39.84 -44.74 -40.83
N ILE A 459 -40.53 -44.53 -41.96
CA ILE A 459 -41.36 -43.34 -42.17
C ILE A 459 -42.81 -43.71 -41.88
N ASN A 460 -43.36 -43.17 -40.80
CA ASN A 460 -44.73 -43.43 -40.40
C ASN A 460 -45.73 -42.57 -41.20
N THR A 461 -46.21 -43.09 -42.33
CA THR A 461 -47.25 -42.44 -43.13
C THR A 461 -48.65 -42.50 -42.48
N GLY A 462 -48.79 -43.16 -41.32
CA GLY A 462 -50.00 -43.16 -40.50
C GLY A 462 -49.97 -42.10 -39.38
N HIS A 463 -48.96 -41.23 -39.35
CA HIS A 463 -48.85 -40.19 -38.33
C HIS A 463 -50.06 -39.23 -38.40
N PRO A 464 -50.65 -38.80 -37.26
CA PRO A 464 -51.83 -37.93 -37.25
C PRO A 464 -51.69 -36.63 -38.07
N ASP A 465 -50.47 -36.08 -38.10
CA ASP A 465 -50.15 -34.84 -38.83
C ASP A 465 -49.75 -35.09 -40.30
N PHE A 466 -49.65 -36.34 -40.74
CA PHE A 466 -49.36 -36.66 -42.14
C PHE A 466 -50.63 -36.61 -42.99
N ILE A 467 -50.72 -35.61 -43.87
CA ILE A 467 -51.88 -35.42 -44.75
C ILE A 467 -51.76 -36.33 -45.97
N ASN A 468 -52.57 -37.40 -46.00
CA ASN A 468 -52.65 -38.31 -47.14
C ASN A 468 -53.16 -37.60 -48.42
N GLY A 469 -52.76 -38.09 -49.59
CA GLY A 469 -53.10 -37.49 -50.90
C GLY A 469 -54.61 -37.32 -51.18
N SER A 470 -55.47 -38.05 -50.47
CA SER A 470 -56.93 -37.90 -50.53
C SER A 470 -57.46 -36.65 -49.81
N ARG A 471 -56.75 -36.14 -48.80
CA ARG A 471 -57.04 -34.85 -48.14
C ARG A 471 -56.44 -33.68 -48.92
N VAL A 472 -55.21 -33.82 -49.42
CA VAL A 472 -54.56 -32.78 -50.27
C VAL A 472 -55.38 -32.46 -51.52
N ARG A 473 -56.02 -33.45 -52.16
CA ARG A 473 -56.93 -33.23 -53.30
C ARG A 473 -58.22 -32.48 -52.94
N LYS A 474 -58.73 -32.64 -51.71
CA LYS A 474 -59.94 -31.91 -51.26
C LYS A 474 -59.63 -30.44 -50.97
N ASP A 475 -58.47 -30.16 -50.39
CA ASP A 475 -58.07 -28.79 -50.07
C ASP A 475 -57.56 -28.03 -51.31
N GLY A 476 -56.91 -28.71 -52.26
CA GLY A 476 -56.52 -28.12 -53.54
C GLY A 476 -57.68 -27.82 -54.49
N ALA A 477 -58.82 -28.50 -54.34
CA ALA A 477 -60.04 -28.21 -55.11
C ALA A 477 -60.84 -27.00 -54.57
N LEU A 478 -60.47 -26.46 -53.40
CA LEU A 478 -61.04 -25.24 -52.81
C LEU A 478 -60.23 -23.97 -53.15
N LEU A 479 -59.13 -24.10 -53.88
CA LEU A 479 -58.27 -23.00 -54.36
C LEU A 479 -58.12 -22.99 -55.89
N GLY A 480 -59.12 -23.50 -56.62
CA GLY A 480 -59.23 -23.40 -58.07
C GLY A 480 -60.19 -22.30 -58.48
#